data_AF-G7GM55-F1
#
_entry.id   AF-G7GM55-F1
#
_cell.length_a   1.000
_cell.length_b   1.000
_cell.length_c   1.000
_cell.angle_alpha   90.00
_cell.angle_beta   90.00
_cell.angle_gamma   90.00
#
_symmetry.space_group_name_H-M   'P 1'
#
loop_
_entity.id
_entity.type
_entity.pdbx_description
1 polymer ?
#
loop_
_entity_poly.entity_id
_entity_poly.type
_entity_poly.pdbx_seq_one_letter_code
_entity_poly.pdbx_strand_id
1 'polypeptide(L)'
;MRATHRPEDAGLDTFVTRLLIEAVEGCGIRHWARIDSWDGATAADITDLGGETFRLDAGTIGPTLDNFVAGGPRREPLDVDSYIDIADEIIQTALFGCVIYRTTVRRRPHIEA
;
A
#
# COMPACT_ATOMS: atom_id res chain seq x y z
N MET A 1 6.14 -21.42 -21.06
CA MET A 1 5.93 -20.03 -21.51
C MET A 1 6.52 -19.13 -20.43
N ARG A 2 7.72 -18.58 -20.61
CA ARG A 2 8.34 -17.67 -19.63
C ARG A 2 7.91 -16.25 -20.01
N ALA A 3 7.20 -15.57 -19.12
CA ALA A 3 6.98 -14.14 -19.25
C ALA A 3 8.34 -13.45 -19.26
N THR A 4 8.63 -12.70 -20.32
CA THR A 4 9.84 -11.89 -20.44
C THR A 4 9.64 -10.66 -19.57
N HIS A 5 10.10 -10.73 -18.32
CA HIS A 5 10.11 -9.62 -17.38
C HIS A 5 11.07 -8.55 -17.92
N ARG A 6 10.53 -7.38 -18.26
CA ARG A 6 11.29 -6.25 -18.77
C ARG A 6 12.07 -5.59 -17.62
N PRO A 7 13.19 -4.88 -17.85
CA PRO A 7 13.96 -4.25 -16.77
C PRO A 7 13.17 -3.19 -16.00
N GLU A 8 12.21 -2.56 -16.67
CA GLU A 8 11.21 -1.63 -16.11
C GLU A 8 10.23 -2.32 -15.14
N ASP A 9 9.92 -3.60 -15.36
CA ASP A 9 9.06 -4.40 -14.47
C ASP A 9 9.78 -4.71 -13.13
N ALA A 10 11.11 -4.87 -13.16
CA ALA A 10 11.91 -5.12 -11.95
C ALA A 10 11.91 -3.91 -10.99
N GLY A 11 11.75 -2.69 -11.54
CA GLY A 11 11.57 -1.48 -10.75
C GLY A 11 10.22 -1.49 -10.05
N LEU A 12 9.15 -1.80 -10.77
CA LEU A 12 7.78 -1.86 -10.23
C LEU A 12 7.65 -2.95 -9.15
N ASP A 13 8.22 -4.12 -9.34
CA ASP A 13 8.21 -5.20 -8.34
C ASP A 13 8.84 -4.75 -7.00
N THR A 14 9.89 -3.93 -7.08
CA THR A 14 10.53 -3.35 -5.90
C THR A 14 9.59 -2.34 -5.22
N PHE A 15 8.93 -1.47 -5.99
CA PHE A 15 7.94 -0.53 -5.44
C PHE A 15 6.77 -1.25 -4.77
N VAL A 16 6.20 -2.28 -5.41
CA VAL A 16 5.10 -3.07 -4.85
C VAL A 16 5.53 -3.72 -3.54
N THR A 17 6.71 -4.36 -3.53
CA THR A 17 7.24 -5.03 -2.34
C THR A 17 7.37 -4.03 -1.17
N ARG A 18 7.95 -2.86 -1.40
CA ARG A 18 8.13 -1.84 -0.35
C ARG A 18 6.80 -1.27 0.13
N LEU A 19 5.86 -1.02 -0.79
CA LEU A 19 4.53 -0.54 -0.45
C LEU A 19 3.77 -1.54 0.44
N LEU A 20 3.84 -2.84 0.11
CA LEU A 20 3.20 -3.90 0.90
C LEU A 20 3.80 -4.02 2.31
N ILE A 21 5.13 -3.92 2.42
CA ILE A 21 5.81 -3.90 3.72
C ILE A 21 5.31 -2.71 4.56
N GLU A 22 5.24 -1.50 4.00
CA GLU A 22 4.75 -0.32 4.72
C GLU A 22 3.27 -0.44 5.12
N ALA A 23 2.44 -1.00 4.25
CA ALA A 23 1.03 -1.23 4.55
C ALA A 23 0.83 -2.23 5.71
N VAL A 24 1.53 -3.36 5.67
CA VAL A 24 1.28 -4.50 6.56
C VAL A 24 2.11 -4.42 7.85
N GLU A 25 3.41 -4.17 7.71
CA GLU A 25 4.39 -4.11 8.82
C GLU A 25 4.50 -2.68 9.37
N GLY A 26 4.57 -1.68 8.48
CA GLY A 26 4.49 -0.26 8.84
C GLY A 26 3.12 0.19 9.36
N CYS A 27 2.16 -0.73 9.42
CA CYS A 27 0.81 -0.55 9.95
C CYS A 27 -0.07 0.42 9.14
N GLY A 28 0.27 0.74 7.89
CA GLY A 28 -0.45 1.69 7.04
C GLY A 28 -1.94 1.40 6.84
N ILE A 29 -2.36 0.13 6.84
CA ILE A 29 -3.78 -0.25 6.65
C ILE A 29 -4.45 -0.81 7.91
N ARG A 30 -3.72 -0.92 9.02
CA ARG A 30 -4.22 -1.62 10.22
C ARG A 30 -5.38 -0.91 10.93
N HIS A 31 -5.64 0.36 10.61
CA HIS A 31 -6.79 1.09 11.17
C HIS A 31 -8.12 0.67 10.54
N TRP A 32 -8.13 0.00 9.39
CA TRP A 32 -9.36 -0.46 8.71
C TRP A 32 -9.31 -1.89 8.17
N ALA A 33 -8.14 -2.53 8.17
CA ALA A 33 -7.99 -3.90 7.71
C ALA A 33 -7.33 -4.78 8.78
N ARG A 34 -7.86 -5.99 8.93
CA ARG A 34 -7.17 -7.10 9.59
C ARG A 34 -6.30 -7.81 8.56
N ILE A 35 -5.05 -8.08 8.92
CA ILE A 35 -4.15 -8.93 8.13
C ILE A 35 -4.42 -10.39 8.49
N ASP A 36 -4.89 -11.17 7.51
CA ASP A 36 -5.19 -12.59 7.68
C ASP A 36 -3.97 -13.46 7.36
N SER A 37 -3.21 -13.08 6.33
CA SER A 37 -1.97 -13.74 5.92
C SER A 37 -0.97 -12.73 5.34
N TRP A 38 0.32 -12.97 5.53
CA TRP A 38 1.40 -12.17 4.94
C TRP A 38 2.61 -13.07 4.66
N ASP A 39 3.13 -13.04 3.44
CA ASP A 39 4.29 -13.84 3.03
C ASP A 39 5.64 -13.19 3.33
N GLY A 40 5.65 -11.95 3.83
CA GLY A 40 6.85 -11.18 4.13
C GLY A 40 7.34 -10.26 3.01
N ALA A 41 6.75 -10.31 1.81
CA ALA A 41 7.24 -9.50 0.69
C ALA A 41 6.21 -9.19 -0.41
N THR A 42 5.49 -10.18 -0.93
CA THR A 42 4.82 -10.06 -2.23
C THR A 42 3.31 -10.19 -2.18
N ALA A 43 2.76 -10.80 -1.14
CA ALA A 43 1.33 -11.02 -1.04
C ALA A 43 0.80 -11.06 0.38
N ALA A 44 -0.31 -10.36 0.60
CA ALA A 44 -1.10 -10.40 1.83
C ALA A 44 -2.56 -10.71 1.52
N ASP A 45 -3.21 -11.48 2.39
CA ASP A 45 -4.67 -11.54 2.43
C ASP A 45 -5.15 -10.69 3.61
N ILE A 46 -6.16 -9.85 3.37
CA ILE A 46 -6.72 -8.93 4.36
C ILE A 46 -8.24 -9.03 4.40
N THR A 47 -8.83 -8.69 5.54
CA THR A 47 -10.28 -8.52 5.69
C THR A 47 -10.58 -7.11 6.18
N ASP A 48 -11.48 -6.40 5.51
CA ASP A 48 -11.87 -5.03 5.88
C ASP A 48 -12.84 -5.01 7.09
N LEU A 49 -13.23 -3.81 7.53
CA LEU A 49 -14.23 -3.66 8.59
C LEU A 49 -15.64 -4.15 8.20
N GLY A 50 -15.94 -4.22 6.90
CA GLY A 50 -17.18 -4.78 6.36
C GLY A 50 -17.23 -6.31 6.38
N GLY A 51 -16.09 -6.98 6.58
CA GLY A 51 -15.94 -8.43 6.55
C GLY A 51 -15.63 -9.00 5.16
N GLU A 52 -15.36 -8.14 4.17
CA GLU A 52 -14.93 -8.54 2.84
C GLU A 52 -13.43 -8.82 2.82
N THR A 53 -13.03 -9.91 2.17
CA THR A 53 -11.64 -10.37 2.11
C THR A 53 -11.03 -10.05 0.74
N PHE A 54 -9.81 -9.52 0.76
CA PHE A 54 -9.06 -9.10 -0.42
C PHE A 54 -7.67 -9.69 -0.44
N ARG A 55 -7.16 -9.91 -1.65
CA ARG A 55 -5.76 -10.27 -1.88
C ARG A 55 -4.98 -9.06 -2.40
N LEU A 56 -3.93 -8.71 -1.67
CA LEU A 56 -2.96 -7.70 -2.05
C LEU A 56 -1.77 -8.38 -2.70
N ASP A 57 -1.49 -8.06 -3.96
CA ASP A 57 -0.28 -8.46 -4.69
C ASP A 57 0.00 -7.47 -5.83
N ALA A 58 1.05 -7.73 -6.62
CA ALA A 58 1.41 -6.90 -7.77
C ALA A 58 0.29 -6.77 -8.82
N GLY A 59 -0.55 -7.79 -8.97
CA GLY A 59 -1.69 -7.74 -9.89
C GLY A 59 -2.77 -6.79 -9.42
N THR A 60 -3.04 -6.79 -8.11
CA THR A 60 -4.01 -5.87 -7.49
C THR A 60 -3.50 -4.43 -7.46
N ILE A 61 -2.25 -4.21 -7.07
CA ILE A 61 -1.75 -2.88 -6.73
C ILE A 61 -0.99 -2.20 -7.88
N GLY A 62 -0.33 -2.99 -8.74
CA GLY A 62 0.54 -2.52 -9.81
C GLY A 62 -0.06 -1.39 -10.66
N PRO A 63 -1.28 -1.53 -11.20
CA PRO A 63 -1.88 -0.49 -12.04
C PRO A 63 -2.06 0.86 -11.33
N THR A 64 -2.47 0.86 -10.06
CA THR A 64 -2.63 2.09 -9.27
C THR A 64 -1.28 2.70 -8.93
N LEU A 65 -0.30 1.86 -8.60
CA LEU A 65 1.06 2.29 -8.29
C LEU A 65 1.78 2.87 -9.51
N ASP A 66 1.61 2.26 -10.69
CA ASP A 66 2.13 2.78 -11.96
C ASP A 66 1.59 4.18 -12.26
N ASN A 67 0.27 4.36 -12.11
CA ASN A 67 -0.35 5.67 -12.29
C ASN A 67 0.18 6.71 -11.30
N PHE A 68 0.41 6.30 -10.06
CA PHE A 68 0.97 7.16 -9.01
C PHE A 68 2.41 7.58 -9.33
N VAL A 69 3.25 6.63 -9.74
CA VAL A 69 4.66 6.87 -10.11
C VAL A 69 4.76 7.73 -11.37
N ALA A 70 3.90 7.51 -12.36
CA ALA A 70 3.88 8.30 -13.60
C ALA A 70 3.42 9.76 -13.39
N GLY A 71 2.60 10.03 -12.37
CA GLY A 71 1.99 11.34 -12.12
C GLY A 71 2.78 12.29 -11.22
N GLY A 72 3.89 11.86 -10.61
CA GLY A 72 4.61 12.60 -9.58
C GLY A 72 6.08 12.95 -9.91
N PRO A 73 6.75 13.80 -9.09
CA PRO A 73 8.20 13.95 -9.15
C PRO A 73 8.87 12.58 -8.93
N ARG A 74 9.98 12.30 -9.63
CA ARG A 74 10.73 11.02 -9.50
C ARG A 74 10.99 10.72 -8.03
N ARG A 75 10.36 9.67 -7.51
CA ARG A 75 10.60 9.09 -6.18
C ARG A 75 11.31 7.77 -6.37
N GLU A 76 12.34 7.51 -5.60
CA GLU A 76 13.02 6.21 -5.58
C GLU A 76 12.22 5.23 -4.69
N PRO A 77 12.29 3.91 -4.93
CA PRO A 77 11.56 2.93 -4.10
C PRO A 77 11.88 2.99 -2.60
N LEU A 78 13.06 3.51 -2.25
CA LEU A 78 13.51 3.67 -0.87
C LEU A 78 12.94 4.93 -0.20
N ASP A 79 12.37 5.86 -0.97
CA ASP A 79 11.64 6.99 -0.41
C ASP A 79 10.27 6.55 0.15
N VAL A 80 9.79 5.34 -0.23
CA VAL A 80 8.48 4.77 0.16
C VAL A 80 8.29 4.66 1.68
N ASP A 81 9.38 4.42 2.43
CA ASP A 81 9.36 4.23 3.89
C ASP A 81 8.87 5.45 4.69
N SER A 82 8.76 6.63 4.07
CA SER A 82 8.20 7.84 4.71
C SER A 82 6.70 8.04 4.44
N TYR A 83 6.03 7.06 3.83
CA TYR A 83 4.71 7.24 3.24
C TYR A 83 3.65 6.22 3.72
N ILE A 84 3.59 5.95 5.02
CA ILE A 84 2.48 5.19 5.64
C ILE A 84 1.11 5.68 5.12
N ASP A 85 0.92 7.00 5.01
CA ASP A 85 -0.31 7.60 4.48
C ASP A 85 -0.54 7.30 2.97
N ILE A 86 0.51 7.17 2.16
CA ILE A 86 0.37 6.84 0.73
C ILE A 86 0.16 5.34 0.53
N ALA A 87 0.77 4.49 1.37
CA ALA A 87 0.50 3.06 1.35
C ALA A 87 -0.99 2.80 1.59
N ASP A 88 -1.60 3.51 2.55
CA ASP A 88 -3.03 3.49 2.80
C ASP A 88 -3.84 3.94 1.57
N GLU A 89 -3.57 5.13 1.04
CA GLU A 89 -4.30 5.70 -0.08
C GLU A 89 -4.22 4.84 -1.35
N ILE A 90 -3.04 4.30 -1.67
CA ILE A 90 -2.84 3.46 -2.86
C ILE A 90 -3.60 2.14 -2.70
N ILE A 91 -3.55 1.49 -1.54
CA ILE A 91 -4.28 0.23 -1.33
C ILE A 91 -5.78 0.46 -1.39
N GLN A 92 -6.31 1.48 -0.73
CA GLN A 92 -7.73 1.78 -0.80
C GLN A 92 -8.17 2.13 -2.22
N THR A 93 -7.36 2.89 -2.96
CA THR A 93 -7.66 3.21 -4.36
C THR A 93 -7.61 1.96 -5.25
N ALA A 94 -6.66 1.05 -5.03
CA ALA A 94 -6.57 -0.19 -5.78
C ALA A 94 -7.77 -1.13 -5.53
N LEU A 95 -8.25 -1.20 -4.28
CA LEU A 95 -9.38 -2.08 -3.92
C LEU A 95 -10.74 -1.47 -4.22
N PHE A 96 -10.91 -0.18 -3.94
CA PHE A 96 -12.23 0.48 -3.92
C PHE A 96 -12.39 1.54 -5.01
N GLY A 97 -11.31 1.91 -5.70
CA GLY A 97 -11.29 3.05 -6.63
C GLY A 97 -11.32 4.41 -5.94
N CYS A 98 -11.31 4.48 -4.62
CA CYS A 98 -11.30 5.70 -3.82
C CYS A 98 -10.79 5.45 -2.38
N VAL A 99 -10.60 6.52 -1.62
CA VAL A 99 -10.24 6.45 -0.19
C VAL A 99 -11.51 6.58 0.66
N ILE A 100 -11.83 5.52 1.40
CA ILE A 100 -13.00 5.41 2.27
C ILE A 100 -12.61 5.64 3.73
N TYR A 101 -11.55 5.01 4.19
CA TYR A 101 -11.08 5.00 5.58
C TYR A 101 -9.99 6.03 5.79
N ARG A 102 -10.38 7.25 6.15
CA ARG A 102 -9.40 8.31 6.44
C ARG A 102 -8.88 8.22 7.87
N THR A 103 -7.56 8.18 8.02
CA THR A 103 -6.89 8.33 9.30
C THR A 103 -7.07 9.75 9.79
N THR A 104 -8.04 9.98 10.70
CA THR A 104 -8.13 11.28 11.37
C THR A 104 -7.04 11.36 12.41
N VAL A 105 -5.93 12.04 12.09
CA VAL A 105 -4.93 12.43 13.10
C VAL A 105 -5.63 13.36 14.10
N ARG A 106 -6.09 12.81 15.23
CA ARG A 106 -6.47 13.64 16.38
C ARG A 106 -5.19 14.35 16.83
N ARG A 107 -5.10 15.67 16.64
CA ARG A 107 -4.13 16.49 17.36
C ARG A 107 -4.27 16.14 18.85
N ARG A 108 -3.18 15.68 19.48
CA ARG A 108 -3.14 15.58 20.95
C ARG A 108 -3.55 16.94 21.51
N PRO A 109 -4.48 17.02 22.48
CA PRO A 109 -4.68 18.26 23.21
C PRO A 109 -3.34 18.63 23.84
N HIS A 110 -2.84 19.82 23.53
CA HIS A 110 -1.74 20.42 24.25
C HIS A 110 -2.24 20.61 25.68
N ILE A 111 -1.80 19.76 26.60
CA ILE A 111 -1.97 20.03 28.03
C ILE A 111 -0.90 21.08 28.34
N GLU A 112 -1.29 22.35 28.30
CA GLU A 112 -0.47 23.40 28.90
C GLU A 112 -0.36 23.09 30.39
N ALA A 113 0.88 22.98 30.86
CA ALA A 113 1.24 22.75 32.25
C ALA A 113 1.10 24.02 33.09
#